data_AF-A0A5E8AUC7-F1
#
_entry.id   AF-A0A5E8AUC7-F1
#
_cell.length_a   1.000
_cell.length_b   1.000
_cell.length_c   1.000
_cell.angle_alpha   90.00
_cell.angle_beta   90.00
_cell.angle_gamma   90.00
#
_symmetry.space_group_name_H-M   'P 1'
#
loop_
_entity.id
_entity.type
_entity.pdbx_description
1 polymer ?
#
loop_
_entity_poly.entity_id
_entity_poly.type
_entity_poly.pdbx_seq_one_letter_code
_entity_poly.pdbx_strand_id
1 'polypeptide(L)'
;MLRYLIVRLLSAFPALLLGLIGLFVFRVLPSQSVWEERIDLLALEGGSYNTLRIQQEKIRIRKELGLDLPVFYLSLRSAALPAALPLDMPDVQKEWVRSICLLTGQPERVLQLAAALQAKNFSAWVPDNTKLQWQSVRTWVLGNEVAASSEILSQVDELEASSQQWRAYVPALYWNGSDNQFHLWFSQLLHGDLGVSWKNRERVFEVISRALSNTIVFTVPAIILIFLSAYWLVIGMSHLGPRTKALADQVIYFFDLVPLFGWALLAMILFASGTVFSWFPSHISASSLNSFSFWSRSFWPYVLPVGILWISTLPYITKHIDNAFQKSADLPFVFMARARGLGEHTIKRRYRLRYSMLPAITLFGQYLLAVVSGALVVEVLFSIQGVGMLLTQSVAAQDYPVVSGIILLLILVRMLSYLITDLLYYWFDPRIRLSNQ
;
A
#
# COMPACT_ATOMS: atom_id res chain seq x y z
N MET A 1 7.38 -20.56 24.45
CA MET A 1 7.14 -20.31 23.01
C MET A 1 5.85 -19.52 22.77
N LEU A 2 4.68 -20.00 23.22
CA LEU A 2 3.41 -19.27 23.07
C LEU A 2 3.46 -17.83 23.60
N ARG A 3 3.99 -17.61 24.82
CA ARG A 3 4.18 -16.27 25.42
C ARG A 3 5.03 -15.35 24.53
N TYR A 4 6.11 -15.86 23.95
CA TYR A 4 6.98 -15.09 23.06
C TYR A 4 6.24 -14.69 21.78
N LEU A 5 5.51 -15.63 21.16
CA LEU A 5 4.71 -15.36 19.96
C LEU A 5 3.61 -14.33 20.24
N ILE A 6 2.93 -14.43 21.38
CA ILE A 6 1.90 -13.47 21.80
C ILE A 6 2.50 -12.07 22.00
N VAL A 7 3.60 -11.96 22.74
CA VAL A 7 4.29 -10.68 22.97
C VAL A 7 4.76 -10.07 21.64
N ARG A 8 5.29 -10.90 20.73
CA ARG A 8 5.73 -10.46 19.41
C ARG A 8 4.57 -9.96 18.55
N LEU A 9 3.45 -10.70 18.50
CA LEU A 9 2.24 -10.28 17.79
C LEU A 9 1.66 -8.98 18.37
N LEU A 10 1.58 -8.87 19.69
CA LEU A 10 1.15 -7.65 20.38
C LEU A 10 2.08 -6.48 20.09
N SER A 11 3.39 -6.69 20.02
CA SER A 11 4.36 -5.64 19.69
C SER A 11 4.22 -5.12 18.26
N ALA A 12 3.65 -5.91 17.35
CA ALA A 12 3.38 -5.50 15.97
C ALA A 12 2.04 -4.76 15.81
N PHE A 13 1.14 -4.85 16.79
CA PHE A 13 -0.19 -4.25 16.73
C PHE A 13 -0.16 -2.72 16.54
N PRO A 14 0.67 -1.93 17.26
CA PRO A 14 0.73 -0.48 17.03
C PRO A 14 1.17 -0.12 15.61
N ALA A 15 2.13 -0.86 15.05
CA ALA A 15 2.60 -0.65 13.69
C ALA A 15 1.53 -1.01 12.64
N LEU A 16 0.79 -2.09 12.86
CA LEU A 16 -0.34 -2.49 12.02
C LEU A 16 -1.42 -1.39 12.06
N LEU A 17 -1.78 -0.91 13.25
CA LEU A 17 -2.80 0.12 13.43
C LEU A 17 -2.41 1.44 12.75
N LEU A 18 -1.16 1.88 12.91
CA LEU A 18 -0.63 3.04 12.19
C LEU A 18 -0.64 2.82 10.67
N GLY A 19 -0.30 1.60 10.21
CA GLY A 19 -0.37 1.23 8.80
C GLY A 19 -1.79 1.30 8.25
N LEU A 20 -2.78 0.79 8.99
CA LEU A 20 -4.19 0.87 8.60
C LEU A 20 -4.72 2.31 8.57
N ILE A 21 -4.36 3.13 9.55
CA ILE A 21 -4.71 4.56 9.56
C ILE A 21 -4.07 5.26 8.36
N GLY A 22 -2.78 5.02 8.10
CA GLY A 22 -2.08 5.58 6.95
C GLY A 22 -2.70 5.18 5.61
N LEU A 23 -3.09 3.90 5.48
CA LEU A 23 -3.81 3.38 4.32
C LEU A 23 -5.18 4.03 4.14
N PHE A 24 -5.90 4.21 5.23
CA PHE A 24 -7.20 4.84 5.19
C PHE A 24 -7.08 6.32 4.81
N VAL A 25 -6.13 7.05 5.41
CA VAL A 25 -5.83 8.43 5.01
C VAL A 25 -5.49 8.48 3.53
N PHE A 26 -4.61 7.60 3.04
CA PHE A 26 -4.28 7.51 1.61
C PHE A 26 -5.50 7.27 0.71
N ARG A 27 -6.45 6.44 1.13
CA ARG A 27 -7.71 6.19 0.41
C ARG A 27 -8.65 7.40 0.38
N VAL A 28 -8.64 8.22 1.43
CA VAL A 28 -9.51 9.39 1.59
C VAL A 28 -8.86 10.68 1.05
N LEU A 29 -7.53 10.70 0.88
CA LEU A 29 -6.77 11.81 0.32
C LEU A 29 -7.11 12.25 -1.12
N PRO A 30 -7.72 11.45 -2.03
CA PRO A 30 -8.09 11.98 -3.33
C PRO A 30 -8.90 13.27 -3.17
N SER A 31 -8.53 14.31 -3.90
CA SER A 31 -9.23 15.59 -3.84
C SER A 31 -10.72 15.39 -4.13
N GLN A 32 -11.58 16.25 -3.58
CA GLN A 32 -13.03 16.20 -3.83
C GLN A 32 -13.35 16.11 -5.33
N SER A 33 -12.54 16.75 -6.17
CA SER A 33 -12.63 16.68 -7.63
C SER A 33 -12.51 15.28 -8.22
N VAL A 34 -11.65 14.40 -7.68
CA VAL A 34 -11.49 13.01 -8.18
C VAL A 34 -12.72 12.18 -7.85
N TRP A 35 -13.28 12.38 -6.65
CA TRP A 35 -14.52 11.73 -6.26
C TRP A 35 -15.71 12.24 -7.09
N GLU A 36 -15.79 13.54 -7.35
CA GLU A 36 -16.82 14.15 -8.19
C GLU A 36 -16.75 13.64 -9.63
N GLU A 37 -15.58 13.66 -10.27
CA GLU A 37 -15.40 13.14 -11.63
C GLU A 37 -15.84 11.67 -11.72
N ARG A 38 -15.51 10.87 -10.70
CA ARG A 38 -15.91 9.47 -10.63
C ARG A 38 -17.41 9.28 -10.41
N ILE A 39 -18.00 10.04 -9.50
CA ILE A 39 -19.46 10.01 -9.25
C ILE A 39 -20.20 10.39 -10.54
N ASP A 40 -19.68 11.35 -11.29
CA ASP A 40 -20.24 11.81 -12.55
C ASP A 40 -20.16 10.72 -13.62
N LEU A 41 -19.01 10.07 -13.77
CA LEU A 41 -18.85 8.93 -14.68
C LEU A 41 -19.80 7.78 -14.33
N LEU A 42 -19.91 7.41 -13.04
CA LEU A 42 -20.79 6.33 -12.59
C LEU A 42 -22.28 6.67 -12.79
N ALA A 43 -22.67 7.93 -12.55
CA ALA A 43 -24.04 8.37 -12.76
C ALA A 43 -24.44 8.39 -14.25
N LEU A 44 -23.49 8.69 -15.14
CA LEU A 44 -23.71 8.70 -16.60
C LEU A 44 -23.85 7.29 -17.18
N GLU A 45 -23.13 6.31 -16.64
CA GLU A 45 -23.24 4.91 -17.06
C GLU A 45 -24.57 4.24 -16.71
N GLY A 46 -25.32 4.80 -15.75
CA GLY A 46 -26.69 4.40 -15.46
C GLY A 46 -27.67 4.58 -16.62
N GLY A 47 -27.20 5.09 -17.77
CA GLY A 47 -27.96 5.17 -19.02
C GLY A 47 -29.07 6.23 -19.01
N SER A 48 -29.09 7.10 -17.99
CA SER A 48 -30.10 8.14 -17.85
C SER A 48 -29.52 9.51 -18.17
N TYR A 49 -30.04 10.15 -19.23
CA TYR A 49 -29.70 11.52 -19.60
C TYR A 49 -30.58 12.58 -18.90
N ASN A 50 -31.48 12.15 -18.01
CA ASN A 50 -32.35 13.06 -17.27
C ASN A 50 -31.60 13.62 -16.05
N THR A 51 -31.48 14.95 -15.96
CA THR A 51 -30.73 15.66 -14.92
C THR A 51 -31.19 15.30 -13.50
N LEU A 52 -32.49 15.12 -13.28
CA LEU A 52 -33.02 14.74 -11.97
C LEU A 52 -32.62 13.31 -11.57
N ARG A 53 -32.63 12.38 -12.51
CA ARG A 53 -32.24 10.99 -12.25
C ARG A 53 -30.73 10.88 -12.03
N ILE A 54 -29.93 11.63 -12.79
CA ILE A 54 -28.49 11.73 -12.57
C ILE A 54 -28.21 12.21 -11.14
N GLN A 55 -28.88 13.27 -10.67
CA GLN A 55 -28.71 13.76 -9.30
C GLN A 55 -29.10 12.71 -8.23
N GLN A 56 -30.20 11.98 -8.43
CA GLN A 56 -30.58 10.90 -7.53
C GLN A 56 -29.54 9.76 -7.51
N GLU A 57 -28.99 9.41 -8.68
CA GLU A 57 -27.96 8.39 -8.78
C GLU A 57 -26.64 8.84 -8.11
N LYS A 58 -26.24 10.10 -8.28
CA LYS A 58 -25.09 10.68 -7.57
C LYS A 58 -25.24 10.59 -6.05
N ILE A 59 -26.43 10.87 -5.53
CA ILE A 59 -26.73 10.73 -4.09
C ILE A 59 -26.65 9.28 -3.64
N ARG A 60 -27.19 8.33 -4.43
CA ARG A 60 -27.08 6.89 -4.14
C ARG A 60 -25.61 6.46 -4.08
N ILE A 61 -24.83 6.79 -5.10
CA ILE A 61 -23.40 6.43 -5.19
C ILE A 61 -22.62 7.03 -4.01
N ARG A 62 -22.89 8.29 -3.61
CA ARG A 62 -22.25 8.91 -2.43
C ARG A 62 -22.52 8.11 -1.15
N LYS A 63 -23.74 7.62 -0.96
CA LYS A 63 -24.10 6.77 0.21
C LYS A 63 -23.45 5.40 0.14
N GLU A 64 -23.44 4.76 -1.03
CA GLU A 64 -22.78 3.45 -1.22
C GLU A 64 -21.28 3.52 -0.95
N LEU A 65 -20.64 4.64 -1.30
CA LEU A 65 -19.22 4.89 -1.02
C LEU A 65 -18.97 5.41 0.41
N GLY A 66 -20.02 5.66 1.20
CA GLY A 66 -19.93 6.21 2.55
C GLY A 66 -19.42 7.67 2.62
N LEU A 67 -19.46 8.40 1.50
CA LEU A 67 -18.97 9.78 1.41
C LEU A 67 -19.85 10.78 2.18
N ASP A 68 -21.03 10.36 2.59
CA ASP A 68 -21.93 11.09 3.49
C ASP A 68 -21.50 11.04 4.96
N LEU A 69 -20.67 10.05 5.32
CA LEU A 69 -20.24 9.83 6.68
C LEU A 69 -18.97 10.61 7.00
N PRO A 70 -18.77 10.98 8.28
CA PRO A 70 -17.51 11.54 8.73
C PRO A 70 -16.34 10.59 8.43
N VAL A 71 -15.18 11.17 8.14
CA VAL A 71 -13.99 10.42 7.73
C VAL A 71 -13.49 9.49 8.84
N PHE A 72 -13.48 9.95 10.09
CA PHE A 72 -12.91 9.22 11.22
C PHE A 72 -13.74 9.40 12.50
N TYR A 73 -13.46 8.60 13.53
CA TYR A 73 -14.12 8.65 14.84
C TYR A 73 -14.11 10.04 15.49
N LEU A 74 -13.02 10.78 15.26
CA LEU A 74 -12.85 12.15 15.74
C LEU A 74 -12.58 13.05 14.54
N SER A 75 -13.17 14.23 14.54
CA SER A 75 -12.84 15.28 13.58
C SER A 75 -12.45 16.56 14.31
N LEU A 76 -11.33 17.15 13.89
CA LEU A 76 -10.89 18.46 14.33
C LEU A 76 -11.21 19.45 13.22
N ARG A 77 -12.18 20.33 13.46
CA ARG A 77 -12.61 21.34 12.50
C ARG A 77 -12.90 22.65 13.23
N SER A 78 -12.96 23.75 12.49
CA SER A 78 -13.34 25.04 13.06
C SER A 78 -14.72 24.95 13.74
N ALA A 79 -14.86 25.56 14.93
CA ALA A 79 -16.12 25.64 15.66
C ALA A 79 -17.22 26.43 14.93
N ALA A 80 -16.83 27.12 13.86
CA ALA A 80 -17.71 27.84 12.95
C ALA A 80 -18.33 26.93 11.86
N LEU A 81 -17.76 25.77 11.57
CA LEU A 81 -18.25 24.87 10.50
C LEU A 81 -19.38 23.96 10.99
N PRO A 82 -20.39 23.69 10.14
CA PRO A 82 -21.48 22.78 10.48
C PRO A 82 -20.99 21.33 10.57
N ALA A 83 -21.72 20.52 11.35
CA ALA A 83 -21.37 19.13 11.58
C ALA A 83 -21.48 18.25 10.32
N ALA A 84 -22.52 18.48 9.52
CA ALA A 84 -22.77 17.86 8.23
C ALA A 84 -23.51 18.85 7.32
N LEU A 85 -23.31 18.73 6.01
CA LEU A 85 -24.05 19.48 5.00
C LEU A 85 -25.04 18.54 4.30
N PRO A 86 -26.20 19.04 3.83
CA PRO A 86 -27.15 18.23 3.08
C PRO A 86 -26.51 17.58 1.84
N LEU A 87 -26.84 16.31 1.58
CA LEU A 87 -26.25 15.55 0.48
C LEU A 87 -26.69 16.04 -0.90
N ASP A 88 -27.94 16.49 -0.97
CA ASP A 88 -28.65 17.01 -2.13
C ASP A 88 -28.21 18.43 -2.50
N MET A 89 -27.48 19.11 -1.62
CA MET A 89 -26.92 20.43 -1.90
C MET A 89 -25.79 20.34 -2.94
N PRO A 90 -25.84 21.14 -4.02
CA PRO A 90 -24.74 21.31 -4.97
C PRO A 90 -23.42 21.74 -4.30
N ASP A 91 -22.29 21.29 -4.83
CA ASP A 91 -20.98 21.50 -4.18
C ASP A 91 -20.58 22.98 -4.13
N VAL A 92 -20.96 23.77 -5.14
CA VAL A 92 -20.81 25.24 -5.17
C VAL A 92 -21.58 25.90 -4.01
N GLN A 93 -22.78 25.38 -3.68
CA GLN A 93 -23.57 25.87 -2.55
C GLN A 93 -22.96 25.42 -1.21
N LYS A 94 -22.41 24.20 -1.13
CA LYS A 94 -21.68 23.73 0.06
C LYS A 94 -20.46 24.60 0.36
N GLU A 95 -19.71 24.99 -0.66
CA GLU A 95 -18.54 25.87 -0.52
C GLU A 95 -18.94 27.27 -0.08
N TRP A 96 -20.03 27.80 -0.62
CA TRP A 96 -20.64 29.04 -0.14
C TRP A 96 -21.01 28.93 1.35
N VAL A 97 -21.73 27.87 1.76
CA VAL A 97 -22.16 27.67 3.15
C VAL A 97 -20.96 27.59 4.07
N ARG A 98 -19.93 26.81 3.71
CA ARG A 98 -18.67 26.72 4.49
C ARG A 98 -18.03 28.09 4.66
N SER A 99 -17.98 28.88 3.59
CA SER A 99 -17.37 30.20 3.60
C SER A 99 -18.13 31.18 4.50
N ILE A 100 -19.46 31.22 4.39
CA ILE A 100 -20.29 32.09 5.24
C ILE A 100 -20.25 31.64 6.70
N CYS A 101 -20.26 30.33 6.95
CA CYS A 101 -20.05 29.77 8.29
C CYS A 101 -18.73 30.26 8.90
N LEU A 102 -17.62 30.23 8.14
CA LEU A 102 -16.32 30.73 8.61
C LEU A 102 -16.32 32.25 8.85
N LEU A 103 -17.10 33.03 8.09
CA LEU A 103 -17.21 34.48 8.28
C LEU A 103 -18.10 34.85 9.47
N THR A 104 -19.18 34.12 9.72
CA THR A 104 -20.17 34.48 10.75
C THR A 104 -19.95 33.74 12.07
N GLY A 105 -19.29 32.58 12.07
CA GLY A 105 -19.16 31.73 13.25
C GLY A 105 -20.46 31.06 13.72
N GLN A 106 -21.55 31.13 12.93
CA GLN A 106 -22.90 30.68 13.31
C GLN A 106 -23.45 29.63 12.33
N PRO A 107 -22.97 28.37 12.39
CA PRO A 107 -23.29 27.36 11.38
C PRO A 107 -24.78 27.03 11.27
N GLU A 108 -25.51 26.98 12.38
CA GLU A 108 -26.94 26.62 12.39
C GLU A 108 -27.81 27.66 11.68
N ARG A 109 -27.53 28.95 11.91
CA ARG A 109 -28.26 30.05 11.26
C ARG A 109 -27.94 30.14 9.77
N VAL A 110 -26.69 29.86 9.38
CA VAL A 110 -26.31 29.81 7.96
C VAL A 110 -27.00 28.66 7.24
N LEU A 111 -27.16 27.51 7.89
CA LEU A 111 -27.93 26.39 7.34
C LEU A 111 -29.42 26.72 7.19
N GLN A 112 -30.02 27.44 8.14
CA GLN A 112 -31.40 27.92 8.03
C GLN A 112 -31.56 28.89 6.85
N LEU A 113 -30.64 29.83 6.69
CA LEU A 113 -30.62 30.74 5.54
C LEU A 113 -30.48 29.97 4.21
N ALA A 114 -29.57 29.00 4.15
CA ALA A 114 -29.38 28.16 2.97
C ALA A 114 -30.65 27.35 2.63
N ALA A 115 -31.32 26.79 3.63
CA ALA A 115 -32.58 26.06 3.44
C ALA A 115 -33.72 26.99 2.97
N ALA A 116 -33.82 28.21 3.51
CA ALA A 116 -34.80 29.20 3.09
C ALA A 116 -34.57 29.63 1.63
N LEU A 117 -33.32 29.84 1.23
CA LEU A 117 -32.94 30.14 -0.15
C LEU A 117 -33.24 28.97 -1.10
N GLN A 118 -32.98 27.74 -0.67
CA GLN A 118 -33.24 26.53 -1.44
C GLN A 118 -34.75 26.26 -1.62
N ALA A 119 -35.56 26.49 -0.58
CA ALA A 119 -37.01 26.29 -0.61
C ALA A 119 -37.73 27.20 -1.63
N LYS A 120 -37.13 28.34 -1.99
CA LYS A 120 -37.62 29.24 -3.04
C LYS A 120 -37.24 28.79 -4.46
N ASN A 121 -36.81 27.54 -4.65
CA ASN A 121 -36.38 26.96 -5.93
C ASN A 121 -35.28 27.77 -6.64
N PHE A 122 -34.45 28.45 -5.86
CA PHE A 122 -33.33 29.20 -6.42
C PHE A 122 -32.18 28.20 -6.66
N SER A 123 -31.97 27.72 -7.88
CA SER A 123 -30.85 26.82 -8.17
C SER A 123 -29.51 27.56 -8.30
N ALA A 124 -29.53 28.90 -8.38
CA ALA A 124 -28.39 29.77 -8.65
C ALA A 124 -28.25 30.92 -7.63
N TRP A 125 -28.33 30.64 -6.32
CA TRP A 125 -28.17 31.68 -5.29
C TRP A 125 -26.71 31.92 -4.88
N VAL A 126 -25.74 31.28 -5.52
CA VAL A 126 -24.33 31.52 -5.24
C VAL A 126 -23.86 32.74 -6.03
N PRO A 127 -23.33 33.80 -5.38
CA PRO A 127 -22.82 34.98 -6.08
C PRO A 127 -21.65 34.64 -7.01
N ASP A 128 -21.64 35.20 -8.23
CA ASP A 128 -20.61 34.94 -9.26
C ASP A 128 -19.18 35.38 -8.88
N ASN A 129 -19.02 36.20 -7.84
CA ASN A 129 -17.72 36.76 -7.44
C ASN A 129 -17.16 36.12 -6.15
N THR A 130 -16.09 35.35 -6.34
CA THR A 130 -15.41 34.43 -5.41
C THR A 130 -14.68 35.07 -4.22
N LYS A 131 -14.76 36.38 -4.01
CA LYS A 131 -14.27 37.04 -2.78
C LYS A 131 -15.44 37.26 -1.83
N LEU A 132 -15.82 36.20 -1.11
CA LEU A 132 -16.90 36.23 -0.14
C LEU A 132 -16.58 37.24 0.98
N GLN A 133 -17.29 38.37 0.96
CA GLN A 133 -17.33 39.35 2.03
C GLN A 133 -18.78 39.45 2.49
N TRP A 134 -19.03 39.64 3.79
CA TRP A 134 -20.41 39.71 4.31
C TRP A 134 -21.29 40.73 3.57
N GLN A 135 -20.69 41.87 3.18
CA GLN A 135 -21.35 42.91 2.39
C GLN A 135 -21.84 42.41 1.03
N SER A 136 -21.14 41.47 0.39
CA SER A 136 -21.56 40.93 -0.92
C SER A 136 -22.78 40.03 -0.82
N VAL A 137 -22.96 39.32 0.30
CA VAL A 137 -24.17 38.53 0.56
C VAL A 137 -25.38 39.45 0.71
N ARG A 138 -25.23 40.50 1.52
CA ARG A 138 -26.32 41.45 1.77
C ARG A 138 -26.72 42.22 0.51
N THR A 139 -25.75 42.71 -0.26
CA THR A 139 -26.05 43.39 -1.54
C THR A 139 -26.65 42.44 -2.57
N TRP A 140 -26.24 41.18 -2.59
CA TRP A 140 -26.84 40.17 -3.45
C TRP A 140 -28.31 39.89 -3.07
N VAL A 141 -28.62 39.72 -1.78
CA VAL A 141 -30.00 39.51 -1.31
C VAL A 141 -30.88 40.72 -1.63
N LEU A 142 -30.37 41.94 -1.41
CA LEU A 142 -31.10 43.19 -1.70
C LEU A 142 -31.28 43.44 -3.20
N GLY A 143 -30.34 43.00 -4.04
CA GLY A 143 -30.38 43.14 -5.49
C GLY A 143 -31.27 42.11 -6.20
N ASN A 144 -31.83 41.14 -5.47
CA ASN A 144 -32.60 40.04 -6.03
C ASN A 144 -34.03 40.03 -5.46
N GLU A 145 -35.02 40.40 -6.28
CA GLU A 145 -36.43 40.55 -5.87
C GLU A 145 -37.02 39.27 -5.24
N VAL A 146 -36.54 38.08 -5.65
CA VAL A 146 -37.01 36.78 -5.12
C VAL A 146 -36.39 36.48 -3.74
N ALA A 147 -35.16 36.93 -3.51
CA ALA A 147 -34.45 36.76 -2.24
C ALA A 147 -34.75 37.88 -1.22
N ALA A 148 -35.17 39.06 -1.67
CA ALA A 148 -35.49 40.23 -0.85
C ALA A 148 -36.83 40.13 -0.08
N SER A 149 -37.35 38.92 0.14
CA SER A 149 -38.50 38.73 1.03
C SER A 149 -38.15 39.12 2.46
N SER A 150 -39.11 39.72 3.19
CA SER A 150 -38.94 40.18 4.58
C SER A 150 -38.35 39.11 5.51
N GLU A 151 -38.71 37.84 5.30
CA GLU A 151 -38.21 36.69 6.06
C GLU A 151 -36.71 36.39 5.84
N ILE A 152 -36.21 36.50 4.61
CA ILE A 152 -34.78 36.27 4.31
C ILE A 152 -33.95 37.46 4.79
N LEU A 153 -34.46 38.69 4.62
CA LEU A 153 -33.79 39.89 5.10
C LEU A 153 -33.66 39.89 6.63
N SER A 154 -34.69 39.46 7.37
CA SER A 154 -34.58 39.33 8.83
C SER A 154 -33.56 38.27 9.25
N GLN A 155 -33.50 37.13 8.56
CA GLN A 155 -32.48 36.10 8.81
C GLN A 155 -31.06 36.61 8.54
N VAL A 156 -30.87 37.42 7.49
CA VAL A 156 -29.57 38.05 7.17
C VAL A 156 -29.18 39.07 8.23
N ASP A 157 -30.09 39.97 8.64
CA ASP A 157 -29.81 40.97 9.67
C ASP A 157 -29.53 40.30 11.04
N GLU A 158 -30.25 39.24 11.39
CA GLU A 158 -30.00 38.44 12.60
C GLU A 158 -28.65 37.70 12.57
N LEU A 159 -28.25 37.19 11.41
CA LEU A 159 -26.94 36.57 11.20
C LEU A 159 -25.80 37.57 11.39
N GLU A 160 -25.96 38.80 10.89
CA GLU A 160 -24.98 39.88 11.06
C GLU A 160 -24.82 40.25 12.53
N ALA A 161 -25.95 40.49 13.21
CA ALA A 161 -26.00 40.89 14.61
C ALA A 161 -25.44 39.82 15.57
N SER A 162 -25.58 38.54 15.21
CA SER A 162 -25.14 37.40 16.03
C SER A 162 -23.76 36.84 15.66
N SER A 163 -23.05 37.51 14.76
CA SER A 163 -21.77 37.01 14.24
C SER A 163 -20.69 36.88 15.32
N GLN A 164 -20.04 35.72 15.36
CA GLN A 164 -18.99 35.34 16.29
C GLN A 164 -17.74 34.88 15.52
N GLN A 165 -17.07 35.82 14.84
CA GLN A 165 -15.92 35.57 13.97
C GLN A 165 -14.79 34.77 14.65
N TRP A 166 -14.60 34.95 15.96
CA TRP A 166 -13.57 34.24 16.73
C TRP A 166 -13.75 32.71 16.69
N ARG A 167 -14.98 32.20 16.53
CA ARG A 167 -15.26 30.75 16.42
C ARG A 167 -14.60 30.13 15.19
N ALA A 168 -14.30 30.93 14.16
CA ALA A 168 -13.60 30.46 12.96
C ALA A 168 -12.18 29.97 13.29
N TYR A 169 -11.52 30.61 14.26
CA TYR A 169 -10.13 30.33 14.65
C TYR A 169 -10.00 29.30 15.76
N VAL A 170 -11.12 28.90 16.39
CA VAL A 170 -11.12 27.92 17.48
C VAL A 170 -11.36 26.52 16.91
N PRO A 171 -10.39 25.60 17.01
CA PRO A 171 -10.62 24.20 16.64
C PRO A 171 -11.54 23.55 17.67
N ALA A 172 -12.63 22.97 17.20
CA ALA A 172 -13.54 22.15 18.00
C ALA A 172 -13.36 20.67 17.64
N LEU A 173 -13.33 19.84 18.69
CA LEU A 173 -13.29 18.39 18.57
C LEU A 173 -14.72 17.85 18.51
N TYR A 174 -15.02 17.07 17.48
CA TYR A 174 -16.31 16.39 17.33
C TYR A 174 -16.12 14.88 17.37
N TRP A 175 -16.87 14.22 18.26
CA TRP A 175 -17.01 12.77 18.28
C TRP A 175 -18.09 12.34 17.29
N ASN A 176 -17.70 11.48 16.34
CA ASN A 176 -18.53 11.04 15.23
C ASN A 176 -19.12 9.64 15.44
N GLY A 177 -18.83 8.96 16.56
CA GLY A 177 -19.31 7.61 16.83
C GLY A 177 -18.73 6.54 15.89
N SER A 178 -19.40 5.38 15.80
CA SER A 178 -19.05 4.28 14.90
C SER A 178 -19.51 4.47 13.47
N ASP A 179 -20.41 5.41 13.21
CA ASP A 179 -20.97 5.67 11.88
C ASP A 179 -20.03 6.60 11.10
N ASN A 180 -18.83 6.09 10.80
CA ASN A 180 -17.79 6.80 10.09
C ASN A 180 -17.14 5.92 9.02
N GLN A 181 -16.53 6.56 8.01
CA GLN A 181 -15.91 5.90 6.87
C GLN A 181 -14.83 4.90 7.28
N PHE A 182 -13.99 5.25 8.26
CA PHE A 182 -12.94 4.36 8.75
C PHE A 182 -13.52 3.09 9.38
N HIS A 183 -14.55 3.21 10.22
CA HIS A 183 -15.15 2.06 10.89
C HIS A 183 -15.82 1.13 9.88
N LEU A 184 -16.55 1.68 8.90
CA LEU A 184 -17.14 0.87 7.82
C LEU A 184 -16.06 0.16 7.01
N TRP A 185 -15.04 0.88 6.57
CA TRP A 185 -13.93 0.32 5.80
C TRP A 185 -13.19 -0.77 6.60
N PHE A 186 -12.88 -0.51 7.87
CA PHE A 186 -12.22 -1.46 8.75
C PHE A 186 -13.09 -2.70 8.99
N SER A 187 -14.40 -2.52 9.16
CA SER A 187 -15.34 -3.64 9.28
C SER A 187 -15.39 -4.48 8.00
N GLN A 188 -15.49 -3.86 6.83
CA GLN A 188 -15.42 -4.55 5.53
C GLN A 188 -14.11 -5.34 5.39
N LEU A 189 -12.99 -4.73 5.79
CA LEU A 189 -11.68 -5.36 5.77
C LEU A 189 -11.62 -6.62 6.63
N LEU A 190 -12.22 -6.60 7.82
CA LEU A 190 -12.30 -7.77 8.71
C LEU A 190 -13.12 -8.92 8.10
N HIS A 191 -14.07 -8.60 7.22
CA HIS A 191 -14.84 -9.59 6.46
C HIS A 191 -14.15 -10.04 5.16
N GLY A 192 -12.94 -9.56 4.89
CA GLY A 192 -12.19 -9.88 3.68
C GLY A 192 -12.60 -9.08 2.43
N ASP A 193 -13.42 -8.05 2.58
CA ASP A 193 -13.81 -7.16 1.49
C ASP A 193 -12.82 -6.00 1.36
N LEU A 194 -11.98 -6.08 0.31
CA LEU A 194 -11.03 -5.04 -0.07
C LEU A 194 -11.66 -3.96 -0.96
N GLY A 195 -12.93 -4.13 -1.33
CA GLY A 195 -13.66 -3.31 -2.28
C GLY A 195 -13.45 -3.75 -3.74
N VAL A 196 -13.81 -2.84 -4.64
CA VAL A 196 -13.85 -3.07 -6.09
C VAL A 196 -12.85 -2.14 -6.77
N SER A 197 -12.10 -2.66 -7.74
CA SER A 197 -11.18 -1.89 -8.59
C SER A 197 -11.96 -0.83 -9.36
N TRP A 198 -11.45 0.41 -9.34
CA TRP A 198 -12.09 1.51 -10.06
C TRP A 198 -11.91 1.39 -11.57
N LYS A 199 -10.80 0.79 -12.00
CA LYS A 199 -10.47 0.60 -13.41
C LYS A 199 -11.20 -0.60 -14.01
N ASN A 200 -11.11 -1.76 -13.36
CA ASN A 200 -11.56 -3.02 -13.95
C ASN A 200 -12.97 -3.43 -13.49
N ARG A 201 -13.51 -2.81 -12.44
CA ARG A 201 -14.79 -3.19 -11.79
C ARG A 201 -14.81 -4.62 -11.24
N GLU A 202 -13.65 -5.24 -11.12
CA GLU A 202 -13.45 -6.54 -10.50
C GLU A 202 -13.17 -6.38 -9.01
N ARG A 203 -13.44 -7.43 -8.22
CA ARG A 203 -13.11 -7.46 -6.79
C ARG A 203 -11.60 -7.32 -6.63
N VAL A 204 -11.15 -6.43 -5.76
CA VAL A 204 -9.73 -6.16 -5.53
C VAL A 204 -8.97 -7.45 -5.15
N PHE A 205 -9.60 -8.30 -4.34
CA PHE A 205 -9.03 -9.60 -3.96
C PHE A 205 -8.72 -10.51 -5.16
N GLU A 206 -9.59 -10.55 -6.18
CA GLU A 206 -9.42 -11.39 -7.37
C GLU A 206 -8.30 -10.86 -8.26
N VAL A 207 -8.24 -9.53 -8.43
CA VAL A 207 -7.19 -8.87 -9.21
C VAL A 207 -5.82 -9.08 -8.56
N ILE A 208 -5.73 -8.89 -7.24
CA ILE A 208 -4.48 -9.07 -6.49
C ILE A 208 -4.07 -10.54 -6.46
N SER A 209 -4.99 -11.48 -6.22
CA SER A 209 -4.64 -12.91 -6.14
C SER A 209 -4.11 -13.46 -7.46
N ARG A 210 -4.68 -13.04 -8.60
CA ARG A 210 -4.17 -13.38 -9.95
C ARG A 210 -2.77 -12.80 -10.20
N ALA A 211 -2.53 -11.55 -9.79
CA ALA A 211 -1.21 -10.95 -9.91
C ALA A 211 -0.19 -11.66 -9.00
N LEU A 212 -0.60 -12.01 -7.78
CA LEU A 212 0.22 -12.71 -6.80
C LEU A 212 0.63 -14.10 -7.28
N SER A 213 -0.29 -14.87 -7.87
CA SER A 213 0.05 -16.19 -8.43
C SER A 213 1.12 -16.07 -9.51
N ASN A 214 1.04 -15.05 -10.37
CA ASN A 214 2.01 -14.84 -11.45
C ASN A 214 3.39 -14.46 -10.90
N THR A 215 3.44 -13.64 -9.86
CA THR A 215 4.69 -13.26 -9.19
C THR A 215 5.34 -14.45 -8.48
N ILE A 216 4.57 -15.27 -7.77
CA ILE A 216 5.08 -16.41 -6.99
C ILE A 216 5.77 -17.45 -7.87
N VAL A 217 5.27 -17.67 -9.10
CA VAL A 217 5.77 -18.69 -10.05
C VAL A 217 7.27 -18.57 -10.32
N PHE A 218 7.84 -17.36 -10.36
CA PHE A 218 9.27 -17.17 -10.61
C PHE A 218 10.05 -16.67 -9.39
N THR A 219 9.42 -15.94 -8.47
CA THR A 219 10.12 -15.43 -7.28
C THR A 219 10.45 -16.54 -6.26
N VAL A 220 9.54 -17.48 -6.02
CA VAL A 220 9.78 -18.58 -5.06
C VAL A 220 10.90 -19.51 -5.54
N PRO A 221 10.90 -20.02 -6.80
CA PRO A 221 12.03 -20.80 -7.30
C PRO A 221 13.35 -20.05 -7.25
N ALA A 222 13.34 -18.74 -7.58
CA ALA A 222 14.54 -17.91 -7.49
C ALA A 222 15.10 -17.85 -6.07
N ILE A 223 14.26 -17.60 -5.06
CA ILE A 223 14.71 -17.57 -3.66
C ILE A 223 15.26 -18.92 -3.21
N ILE A 224 14.57 -20.02 -3.52
CA ILE A 224 15.05 -21.36 -3.19
C ILE A 224 16.43 -21.58 -3.82
N LEU A 225 16.59 -21.24 -5.09
CA LEU A 225 17.84 -21.38 -5.83
C LEU A 225 18.94 -20.49 -5.22
N ILE A 226 18.65 -19.23 -4.88
CA ILE A 226 19.57 -18.28 -4.25
C ILE A 226 20.11 -18.83 -2.94
N PHE A 227 19.25 -19.22 -2.01
CA PHE A 227 19.70 -19.69 -0.69
C PHE A 227 20.41 -21.04 -0.76
N LEU A 228 19.94 -21.95 -1.61
CA LEU A 228 20.58 -23.26 -1.81
C LEU A 228 21.98 -23.10 -2.42
N SER A 229 22.10 -22.31 -3.49
CA SER A 229 23.39 -22.06 -4.14
C SER A 229 24.34 -21.27 -3.24
N ALA A 230 23.86 -20.28 -2.47
CA ALA A 230 24.69 -19.55 -1.51
C ALA A 230 25.28 -20.50 -0.45
N TYR A 231 24.45 -21.41 0.09
CA TYR A 231 24.90 -22.44 1.04
C TYR A 231 26.01 -23.32 0.43
N TRP A 232 25.80 -23.84 -0.79
CA TRP A 232 26.80 -24.68 -1.47
C TRP A 232 28.08 -23.93 -1.85
N LEU A 233 27.96 -22.67 -2.29
CA LEU A 233 29.11 -21.83 -2.61
C LEU A 233 29.98 -21.59 -1.38
N VAL A 234 29.40 -21.26 -0.23
CA VAL A 234 30.19 -21.06 1.00
C VAL A 234 30.88 -22.34 1.44
N ILE A 235 30.22 -23.50 1.31
CA ILE A 235 30.87 -24.80 1.56
C ILE A 235 32.06 -24.97 0.63
N GLY A 236 31.88 -24.78 -0.69
CA GLY A 236 32.96 -24.88 -1.67
C GLY A 236 34.12 -23.93 -1.36
N MET A 237 33.82 -22.66 -1.06
CA MET A 237 34.79 -21.64 -0.70
C MET A 237 35.55 -21.97 0.59
N SER A 238 34.94 -22.69 1.53
CA SER A 238 35.59 -23.12 2.78
C SER A 238 36.72 -24.15 2.59
N HIS A 239 36.80 -24.75 1.40
CA HIS A 239 37.84 -25.69 0.98
C HIS A 239 38.92 -25.05 0.09
N LEU A 240 38.75 -23.79 -0.34
CA LEU A 240 39.70 -23.11 -1.20
C LEU A 240 40.93 -22.61 -0.42
N GLY A 241 42.08 -22.57 -1.09
CA GLY A 241 43.28 -21.90 -0.60
C GLY A 241 43.18 -20.37 -0.72
N PRO A 242 44.13 -19.61 -0.15
CA PRO A 242 44.03 -18.15 -0.06
C PRO A 242 43.90 -17.45 -1.41
N ARG A 243 44.69 -17.87 -2.41
CA ARG A 243 44.68 -17.28 -3.76
C ARG A 243 43.39 -17.60 -4.52
N THR A 244 42.94 -18.85 -4.47
CA THR A 244 41.71 -19.27 -5.16
C THR A 244 40.46 -18.71 -4.48
N LYS A 245 40.47 -18.56 -3.15
CA LYS A 245 39.42 -17.85 -2.42
C LYS A 245 39.37 -16.38 -2.82
N ALA A 246 40.51 -15.68 -2.88
CA ALA A 246 40.55 -14.29 -3.31
C ALA A 246 39.99 -14.10 -4.74
N LEU A 247 40.29 -15.01 -5.67
CA LEU A 247 39.69 -15.01 -7.01
C LEU A 247 38.18 -15.27 -6.96
N ALA A 248 37.72 -16.24 -6.18
CA ALA A 248 36.29 -16.52 -6.02
C ALA A 248 35.54 -15.30 -5.45
N ASP A 249 36.12 -14.65 -4.43
CA ASP A 249 35.58 -13.42 -3.85
C ASP A 249 35.50 -12.32 -4.91
N GLN A 250 36.55 -12.09 -5.72
CA GLN A 250 36.55 -11.12 -6.81
C GLN A 250 35.44 -11.38 -7.83
N VAL A 251 35.23 -12.63 -8.24
CA VAL A 251 34.14 -13.01 -9.16
C VAL A 251 32.79 -12.69 -8.52
N ILE A 252 32.59 -13.04 -7.26
CA ILE A 252 31.35 -12.72 -6.54
C ILE A 252 31.15 -11.20 -6.43
N TYR A 253 32.21 -10.42 -6.15
CA TYR A 253 32.15 -8.97 -6.14
C TYR A 253 31.74 -8.40 -7.50
N PHE A 254 32.30 -8.92 -8.60
CA PHE A 254 31.94 -8.48 -9.94
C PHE A 254 30.44 -8.61 -10.23
N PHE A 255 29.83 -9.76 -9.88
CA PHE A 255 28.39 -9.95 -10.07
C PHE A 255 27.52 -9.03 -9.20
N ASP A 256 27.99 -8.71 -7.99
CA ASP A 256 27.31 -7.80 -7.04
C ASP A 256 27.37 -6.33 -7.46
N LEU A 257 28.37 -5.94 -8.26
CA LEU A 257 28.52 -4.56 -8.74
C LEU A 257 27.43 -4.15 -9.73
N VAL A 258 26.85 -5.12 -10.45
CA VAL A 258 25.82 -4.87 -11.45
C VAL A 258 24.45 -4.90 -10.78
N PRO A 259 23.69 -3.78 -10.76
CA PRO A 259 22.37 -3.73 -10.15
C PRO A 259 21.39 -4.68 -10.85
N LEU A 260 20.32 -5.09 -10.15
CA LEU A 260 19.25 -5.95 -10.68
C LEU A 260 18.73 -5.47 -12.06
N PHE A 261 18.50 -4.17 -12.22
CA PHE A 261 18.05 -3.59 -13.48
C PHE A 261 19.07 -3.76 -14.61
N GLY A 262 20.37 -3.65 -14.32
CA GLY A 262 21.43 -3.89 -15.29
C GLY A 262 21.44 -5.35 -15.76
N TRP A 263 21.36 -6.30 -14.83
CA TRP A 263 21.24 -7.72 -15.16
C TRP A 263 19.99 -8.02 -15.98
N ALA A 264 18.86 -7.44 -15.60
CA ALA A 264 17.59 -7.65 -16.28
C ALA A 264 17.61 -7.12 -17.72
N LEU A 265 18.11 -5.90 -17.93
CA LEU A 265 18.27 -5.32 -19.26
C LEU A 265 19.24 -6.12 -20.13
N LEU A 266 20.41 -6.47 -19.59
CA LEU A 266 21.41 -7.24 -20.32
C LEU A 266 20.85 -8.60 -20.72
N ALA A 267 20.19 -9.31 -19.80
CA ALA A 267 19.57 -10.60 -20.09
C ALA A 267 18.44 -10.48 -21.12
N MET A 268 17.64 -9.40 -21.05
CA MET A 268 16.58 -9.14 -22.02
C MET A 268 17.13 -8.88 -23.42
N ILE A 269 18.15 -8.03 -23.58
CA ILE A 269 18.77 -7.71 -24.88
C ILE A 269 19.51 -8.92 -25.46
N LEU A 270 20.19 -9.70 -24.62
CA LEU A 270 20.96 -10.84 -25.11
C LEU A 270 20.08 -12.03 -25.46
N PHE A 271 19.06 -12.35 -24.65
CA PHE A 271 18.39 -13.64 -24.75
C PHE A 271 16.90 -13.58 -25.12
N ALA A 272 16.26 -12.41 -25.07
CA ALA A 272 14.81 -12.29 -25.25
C ALA A 272 14.36 -11.31 -26.34
N SER A 273 15.13 -10.26 -26.63
CA SER A 273 14.78 -9.25 -27.65
C SER A 273 14.83 -9.79 -29.09
N GLY A 274 15.56 -10.88 -29.32
CA GLY A 274 15.85 -11.43 -30.63
C GLY A 274 16.93 -10.68 -31.43
N THR A 275 17.62 -9.72 -30.81
CA THR A 275 18.73 -8.99 -31.46
C THR A 275 20.05 -9.78 -31.46
N VAL A 276 20.31 -10.56 -30.41
CA VAL A 276 21.52 -11.38 -30.28
C VAL A 276 21.14 -12.86 -30.26
N PHE A 277 20.40 -13.28 -29.24
CA PHE A 277 19.82 -14.61 -29.12
C PHE A 277 18.31 -14.53 -28.86
N SER A 278 17.57 -15.52 -29.38
CA SER A 278 16.11 -15.63 -29.26
C SER A 278 15.72 -16.89 -28.47
N TRP A 279 16.37 -17.11 -27.33
CA TRP A 279 16.14 -18.32 -26.52
C TRP A 279 14.88 -18.24 -25.67
N PHE A 280 14.49 -17.02 -25.25
CA PHE A 280 13.33 -16.77 -24.41
C PHE A 280 12.39 -15.76 -25.06
N PRO A 281 11.09 -15.78 -24.73
CA PRO A 281 10.16 -14.75 -25.19
C PRO A 281 10.40 -13.43 -24.45
N SER A 282 10.22 -12.30 -25.15
CA SER A 282 10.25 -10.96 -24.56
C SER A 282 8.99 -10.63 -23.74
N HIS A 283 7.86 -11.28 -24.06
CA HIS A 283 6.57 -11.07 -23.37
C HIS A 283 6.05 -12.38 -22.81
N ILE A 284 5.71 -12.39 -21.51
CA ILE A 284 5.19 -13.56 -20.82
C ILE A 284 3.70 -13.34 -20.52
N SER A 285 2.83 -14.00 -21.28
CA SER A 285 1.37 -13.90 -21.09
C SER A 285 0.88 -14.69 -19.87
N ALA A 286 -0.07 -14.09 -19.14
CA ALA A 286 -0.77 -14.72 -18.02
C ALA A 286 -1.61 -15.96 -18.43
N SER A 287 -2.01 -16.07 -19.71
CA SER A 287 -2.77 -17.23 -20.22
C SER A 287 -1.99 -18.56 -20.19
N SER A 288 -0.68 -18.51 -19.95
CA SER A 288 0.18 -19.70 -19.78
C SER A 288 -0.05 -20.48 -18.46
N LEU A 289 -0.84 -19.93 -17.53
CA LEU A 289 -1.01 -20.44 -16.17
C LEU A 289 -2.35 -21.16 -15.91
N ASN A 290 -3.32 -21.12 -16.84
CA ASN A 290 -4.61 -21.82 -16.66
C ASN A 290 -4.46 -23.35 -16.57
N SER A 291 -3.32 -23.90 -16.97
CA SER A 291 -2.95 -25.29 -16.72
C SER A 291 -1.92 -25.33 -15.59
N PHE A 292 -2.37 -25.66 -14.38
CA PHE A 292 -1.53 -25.95 -13.21
C PHE A 292 -0.71 -27.26 -13.39
N SER A 293 -0.35 -27.61 -14.63
CA SER A 293 0.59 -28.68 -14.93
C SER A 293 1.99 -28.09 -14.83
N PHE A 294 2.55 -28.18 -13.63
CA PHE A 294 3.92 -27.83 -13.25
C PHE A 294 4.99 -28.42 -14.21
N TRP A 295 4.63 -29.44 -15.00
CA TRP A 295 5.50 -30.20 -15.89
C TRP A 295 5.29 -29.94 -17.39
N SER A 296 4.37 -29.04 -17.75
CA SER A 296 4.18 -28.64 -19.14
C SER A 296 5.22 -27.60 -19.58
N ARG A 297 5.41 -27.43 -20.90
CA ARG A 297 6.26 -26.42 -21.58
C ARG A 297 6.10 -24.95 -21.08
N SER A 298 5.20 -24.67 -20.13
CA SER A 298 4.92 -23.37 -19.52
C SER A 298 6.03 -22.79 -18.63
N PHE A 299 7.00 -23.56 -18.10
CA PHE A 299 8.03 -22.98 -17.21
C PHE A 299 9.18 -22.29 -17.96
N TRP A 300 9.43 -22.66 -19.22
CA TRP A 300 10.56 -22.13 -20.01
C TRP A 300 10.66 -20.59 -20.03
N PRO A 301 9.55 -19.84 -20.22
CA PRO A 301 9.59 -18.38 -20.19
C PRO A 301 10.08 -17.78 -18.85
N TYR A 302 9.85 -18.48 -17.73
CA TYR A 302 10.19 -18.00 -16.39
C TYR A 302 11.64 -18.30 -15.98
N VAL A 303 12.36 -19.17 -16.70
CA VAL A 303 13.76 -19.50 -16.39
C VAL A 303 14.66 -18.27 -16.44
N LEU A 304 14.45 -17.38 -17.42
CA LEU A 304 15.24 -16.17 -17.56
C LEU A 304 14.98 -15.16 -16.41
N PRO A 305 13.72 -14.80 -16.07
CA PRO A 305 13.39 -14.08 -14.83
C PRO A 305 14.01 -14.67 -13.56
N VAL A 306 13.93 -16.00 -13.38
CA VAL A 306 14.53 -16.71 -12.23
C VAL A 306 16.04 -16.52 -12.23
N GLY A 307 16.70 -16.68 -13.37
CA GLY A 307 18.14 -16.53 -13.54
C GLY A 307 18.62 -15.10 -13.23
N ILE A 308 17.86 -14.08 -13.63
CA ILE A 308 18.16 -12.68 -13.35
C ILE A 308 18.10 -12.39 -11.84
N LEU A 309 17.03 -12.84 -11.17
CA LEU A 309 16.93 -12.69 -9.71
C LEU A 309 18.05 -13.46 -9.00
N TRP A 310 18.36 -14.66 -9.49
CA TRP A 310 19.42 -15.50 -8.94
C TRP A 310 20.79 -14.84 -9.04
N ILE A 311 21.21 -14.43 -10.25
CA ILE A 311 22.55 -13.88 -10.47
C ILE A 311 22.77 -12.54 -9.79
N SER A 312 21.72 -11.72 -9.67
CA SER A 312 21.79 -10.40 -9.02
C SER A 312 21.80 -10.48 -7.50
N THR A 313 21.18 -11.50 -6.90
CA THR A 313 20.97 -11.58 -5.45
C THR A 313 21.93 -12.56 -4.76
N LEU A 314 22.34 -13.62 -5.46
CA LEU A 314 23.24 -14.63 -4.94
C LEU A 314 24.53 -14.07 -4.33
N PRO A 315 25.23 -13.09 -4.96
CA PRO A 315 26.47 -12.56 -4.42
C PRO A 315 26.31 -11.95 -3.02
N TYR A 316 25.27 -11.14 -2.85
CA TYR A 316 24.95 -10.48 -1.58
C TYR A 316 24.72 -11.50 -0.45
N ILE A 317 23.85 -12.50 -0.68
CA ILE A 317 23.58 -13.55 0.33
C ILE A 317 24.84 -14.34 0.65
N THR A 318 25.60 -14.75 -0.38
CA THR A 318 26.81 -15.56 -0.23
C THR A 318 27.86 -14.84 0.62
N LYS A 319 28.08 -13.54 0.38
CA LYS A 319 29.02 -12.73 1.18
C LYS A 319 28.60 -12.62 2.65
N HIS A 320 27.32 -12.41 2.94
CA HIS A 320 26.85 -12.35 4.32
C HIS A 320 27.07 -13.65 5.08
N ILE A 321 26.82 -14.78 4.41
CA ILE A 321 27.08 -16.11 4.97
C ILE A 321 28.58 -16.34 5.12
N ASP A 322 29.40 -16.09 4.10
CA ASP A 322 30.86 -16.31 4.19
C ASP A 322 31.50 -15.43 5.25
N ASN A 323 31.11 -14.15 5.36
CA ASN A 323 31.62 -13.25 6.40
C ASN A 323 31.33 -13.77 7.81
N ALA A 324 30.12 -14.27 8.07
CA ALA A 324 29.79 -14.89 9.34
C ALA A 324 30.53 -16.22 9.54
N PHE A 325 30.74 -16.99 8.47
CA PHE A 325 31.52 -18.22 8.49
C PHE A 325 32.99 -17.96 8.83
N GLN A 326 33.62 -16.93 8.26
CA GLN A 326 35.01 -16.58 8.58
C GLN A 326 35.16 -16.10 10.01
N LYS A 327 34.32 -15.14 10.44
CA LYS A 327 34.31 -14.64 11.83
C LYS A 327 34.06 -15.74 12.86
N SER A 328 33.33 -16.80 12.49
CA SER A 328 33.07 -17.91 13.41
C SER A 328 34.32 -18.69 13.82
N ALA A 329 35.42 -18.60 13.06
CA ALA A 329 36.66 -19.33 13.34
C ALA A 329 37.29 -18.94 14.69
N ASP A 330 37.09 -17.69 15.11
CA ASP A 330 37.69 -17.09 16.31
C ASP A 330 36.76 -17.16 17.52
N LEU A 331 35.59 -17.81 17.40
CA LEU A 331 34.62 -17.88 18.49
C LEU A 331 34.98 -18.96 19.52
N PRO A 332 34.66 -18.75 20.82
CA PRO A 332 35.03 -19.67 21.90
C PRO A 332 34.57 -21.12 21.71
N PHE A 333 33.42 -21.35 21.03
CA PHE A 333 32.93 -22.70 20.78
C PHE A 333 33.81 -23.48 19.79
N VAL A 334 34.51 -22.79 18.87
CA VAL A 334 35.47 -23.43 17.95
C VAL A 334 36.73 -23.83 18.70
N PHE A 335 37.24 -22.96 19.58
CA PHE A 335 38.36 -23.28 20.46
C PHE A 335 38.03 -24.51 21.33
N MET A 336 36.87 -24.52 21.97
CA MET A 336 36.42 -25.66 22.78
C MET A 336 36.24 -26.94 21.95
N ALA A 337 35.71 -26.85 20.73
CA ALA A 337 35.58 -27.99 19.83
C ALA A 337 36.94 -28.59 19.46
N ARG A 338 37.95 -27.74 19.19
CA ARG A 338 39.33 -28.16 18.95
C ARG A 338 39.97 -28.79 20.19
N ALA A 339 39.78 -28.18 21.37
CA ALA A 339 40.28 -28.72 22.64
C ALA A 339 39.69 -30.11 22.97
N ARG A 340 38.48 -30.41 22.49
CA ARG A 340 37.84 -31.73 22.58
C ARG A 340 38.30 -32.72 21.49
N GLY A 341 39.25 -32.35 20.64
CA GLY A 341 39.80 -33.21 19.59
C GLY A 341 38.91 -33.39 18.35
N LEU A 342 37.90 -32.53 18.14
CA LEU A 342 37.06 -32.61 16.94
C LEU A 342 37.85 -32.20 15.70
N GLY A 343 37.79 -33.01 14.64
CA GLY A 343 38.45 -32.70 13.36
C GLY A 343 37.88 -31.45 12.67
N GLU A 344 38.72 -30.73 11.92
CA GLU A 344 38.38 -29.47 11.24
C GLU A 344 37.16 -29.59 10.31
N HIS A 345 37.00 -30.71 9.60
CA HIS A 345 35.81 -30.96 8.77
C HIS A 345 34.51 -30.95 9.58
N THR A 346 34.53 -31.59 10.76
CA THR A 346 33.38 -31.63 11.66
C THR A 346 33.10 -30.24 12.24
N ILE A 347 34.15 -29.50 12.62
CA ILE A 347 34.04 -28.12 13.12
C ILE A 347 33.41 -27.21 12.07
N LYS A 348 33.93 -27.23 10.84
CA LYS A 348 33.41 -26.43 9.71
C LYS A 348 31.94 -26.77 9.43
N ARG A 349 31.63 -28.05 9.16
CA ARG A 349 30.30 -28.45 8.68
C ARG A 349 29.21 -28.39 9.76
N ARG A 350 29.52 -28.80 10.99
CA ARG A 350 28.50 -28.94 12.05
C ARG A 350 28.34 -27.69 12.90
N TYR A 351 29.40 -26.94 13.15
CA TYR A 351 29.39 -25.80 14.07
C TYR A 351 29.43 -24.47 13.33
N ARG A 352 30.45 -24.26 12.49
CA ARG A 352 30.65 -22.96 11.82
C ARG A 352 29.57 -22.66 10.77
N LEU A 353 29.22 -23.63 9.91
CA LEU A 353 28.13 -23.43 8.93
C LEU A 353 26.79 -23.15 9.60
N ARG A 354 26.47 -23.85 10.69
CA ARG A 354 25.22 -23.61 11.43
C ARG A 354 25.17 -22.18 11.98
N TYR A 355 26.29 -21.68 12.50
CA TYR A 355 26.40 -20.29 12.96
C TYR A 355 26.27 -19.29 11.80
N SER A 356 26.92 -19.57 10.67
CA SER A 356 26.91 -18.66 9.52
C SER A 356 25.56 -18.60 8.77
N MET A 357 24.61 -19.47 9.09
CA MET A 357 23.23 -19.40 8.58
C MET A 357 22.38 -18.35 9.30
N LEU A 358 22.80 -17.82 10.46
CA LEU A 358 22.00 -16.81 11.19
C LEU A 358 21.74 -15.54 10.34
N PRO A 359 22.73 -14.95 9.63
CA PRO A 359 22.46 -13.89 8.66
C PRO A 359 21.51 -14.33 7.54
N ALA A 360 21.65 -15.57 7.04
CA ALA A 360 20.78 -16.10 5.99
C ALA A 360 19.32 -16.13 6.43
N ILE A 361 19.03 -16.46 7.70
CA ILE A 361 17.67 -16.44 8.25
C ILE A 361 17.08 -15.02 8.22
N THR A 362 17.86 -14.00 8.61
CA THR A 362 17.41 -12.59 8.53
C THR A 362 17.08 -12.19 7.10
N LEU A 363 18.01 -12.49 6.20
CA LEU A 363 17.88 -12.13 4.79
C LEU A 363 16.69 -12.87 4.17
N PHE A 364 16.50 -14.15 4.49
CA PHE A 364 15.35 -14.93 4.05
C PHE A 364 14.04 -14.25 4.44
N GLY A 365 13.92 -13.77 5.68
CA GLY A 365 12.79 -12.96 6.14
C GLY A 365 12.54 -11.70 5.30
N GLN A 366 13.60 -11.01 4.89
CA GLN A 366 13.48 -9.84 4.00
C GLN A 366 13.01 -10.23 2.61
N TYR A 367 13.56 -11.31 2.04
CA TYR A 367 13.18 -11.78 0.70
C TYR A 367 11.79 -12.41 0.65
N LEU A 368 11.25 -12.93 1.74
CA LEU A 368 9.84 -13.35 1.82
C LEU A 368 8.87 -12.19 1.53
N LEU A 369 9.19 -10.97 1.97
CA LEU A 369 8.40 -9.79 1.57
C LEU A 369 8.59 -9.50 0.07
N ALA A 370 9.82 -9.65 -0.44
CA ALA A 370 10.13 -9.43 -1.85
C ALA A 370 9.40 -10.38 -2.81
N VAL A 371 9.04 -11.60 -2.36
CA VAL A 371 8.16 -12.52 -3.11
C VAL A 371 6.83 -11.88 -3.45
N VAL A 372 6.27 -11.09 -2.52
CA VAL A 372 4.91 -10.57 -2.65
C VAL A 372 4.90 -9.15 -3.18
N SER A 373 5.91 -8.33 -2.89
CA SER A 373 6.03 -6.99 -3.48
C SER A 373 6.26 -7.00 -4.99
N GLY A 374 6.52 -8.18 -5.57
CA GLY A 374 6.88 -8.31 -6.96
C GLY A 374 8.34 -7.98 -7.22
N ALA A 375 8.85 -8.53 -8.32
CA ALA A 375 10.11 -8.09 -8.88
C ALA A 375 9.81 -7.02 -9.94
N LEU A 376 9.34 -5.84 -9.50
CA LEU A 376 8.79 -4.78 -10.38
C LEU A 376 9.61 -4.59 -11.66
N VAL A 377 10.93 -4.51 -11.53
CA VAL A 377 11.83 -4.35 -12.67
C VAL A 377 11.73 -5.49 -13.67
N VAL A 378 11.75 -6.74 -13.19
CA VAL A 378 11.63 -7.94 -14.03
C VAL A 378 10.24 -8.04 -14.63
N GLU A 379 9.20 -7.74 -13.84
CA GLU A 379 7.81 -7.78 -14.31
C GLU A 379 7.54 -6.77 -15.42
N VAL A 380 8.04 -5.53 -15.27
CA VAL A 380 7.91 -4.49 -16.30
C VAL A 380 8.67 -4.86 -17.57
N LEU A 381 9.93 -5.30 -17.45
CA LEU A 381 10.77 -5.63 -18.62
C LEU A 381 10.24 -6.82 -19.42
N PHE A 382 9.76 -7.86 -18.74
CA PHE A 382 9.21 -9.06 -19.39
C PHE A 382 7.69 -9.03 -19.58
N SER A 383 7.05 -7.89 -19.28
CA SER A 383 5.59 -7.69 -19.36
C SER A 383 4.79 -8.74 -18.58
N ILE A 384 5.32 -9.23 -17.45
CA ILE A 384 4.65 -10.21 -16.59
C ILE A 384 3.56 -9.47 -15.82
N GLN A 385 2.32 -9.97 -15.85
CA GLN A 385 1.21 -9.43 -15.06
C GLN A 385 1.31 -9.83 -13.58
N GLY A 386 2.37 -9.38 -12.90
CA GLY A 386 2.62 -9.61 -11.47
C GLY A 386 2.14 -8.45 -10.58
N VAL A 387 2.40 -8.57 -9.27
CA VAL A 387 1.99 -7.58 -8.25
C VAL A 387 2.66 -6.23 -8.45
N GLY A 388 3.94 -6.21 -8.82
CA GLY A 388 4.69 -4.98 -9.06
C GLY A 388 4.17 -4.21 -10.27
N MET A 389 3.88 -4.93 -11.37
CA MET A 389 3.25 -4.34 -12.57
C MET A 389 1.81 -3.88 -12.29
N LEU A 390 1.04 -4.65 -11.51
CA LEU A 390 -0.31 -4.23 -11.09
C LEU A 390 -0.24 -2.93 -10.27
N LEU A 391 0.69 -2.84 -9.31
CA LEU A 391 0.86 -1.65 -8.48
C LEU A 391 1.18 -0.41 -9.31
N THR A 392 2.13 -0.48 -10.26
CA THR A 392 2.49 0.66 -11.11
C THR A 392 1.31 1.11 -11.97
N GLN A 393 0.57 0.16 -12.56
CA GLN A 393 -0.61 0.46 -13.36
C GLN A 393 -1.75 1.07 -12.52
N SER A 394 -1.98 0.55 -11.31
CA SER A 394 -3.01 1.08 -10.42
C SER A 394 -2.67 2.46 -9.88
N VAL A 395 -1.40 2.75 -9.60
CA VAL A 395 -0.96 4.10 -9.24
C VAL A 395 -1.16 5.07 -10.41
N ALA A 396 -0.73 4.69 -11.61
CA ALA A 396 -0.89 5.53 -12.81
C ALA A 396 -2.38 5.77 -13.17
N ALA A 397 -3.23 4.77 -12.97
CA ALA A 397 -4.67 4.85 -13.20
C ALA A 397 -5.47 5.39 -12.01
N GLN A 398 -4.80 5.81 -10.92
CA GLN A 398 -5.44 6.28 -9.69
C GLN A 398 -6.49 5.29 -9.12
N ASP A 399 -6.22 3.99 -9.21
CA ASP A 399 -7.07 2.91 -8.68
C ASP A 399 -6.73 2.65 -7.20
N TYR A 400 -7.14 3.57 -6.33
CA TYR A 400 -6.79 3.56 -4.90
C TYR A 400 -7.19 2.28 -4.13
N PRO A 401 -8.34 1.61 -4.39
CA PRO A 401 -8.64 0.34 -3.73
C PRO A 401 -7.61 -0.75 -4.02
N VAL A 402 -7.15 -0.86 -5.27
CA VAL A 402 -6.14 -1.86 -5.62
C VAL A 402 -4.80 -1.50 -4.98
N VAL A 403 -4.39 -0.23 -5.02
CA VAL A 403 -3.15 0.23 -4.36
C VAL A 403 -3.18 -0.04 -2.86
N SER A 404 -4.27 0.33 -2.17
CA SER A 404 -4.43 0.10 -0.74
C SER A 404 -4.49 -1.39 -0.38
N GLY A 405 -5.15 -2.21 -1.21
CA GLY A 405 -5.17 -3.66 -1.06
C GLY A 405 -3.79 -4.30 -1.20
N ILE A 406 -2.97 -3.85 -2.16
CA ILE A 406 -1.60 -4.34 -2.33
C ILE A 406 -0.75 -3.94 -1.12
N ILE A 407 -0.79 -2.69 -0.68
CA ILE A 407 -0.01 -2.23 0.47
C ILE A 407 -0.44 -2.97 1.75
N LEU A 408 -1.74 -3.21 1.96
CA LEU A 408 -2.22 -4.04 3.07
C LEU A 408 -1.64 -5.46 3.01
N LEU A 409 -1.66 -6.08 1.83
CA LEU A 409 -1.05 -7.40 1.62
C LEU A 409 0.45 -7.38 2.00
N LEU A 410 1.19 -6.33 1.62
CA LEU A 410 2.60 -6.18 2.00
C LEU A 410 2.81 -6.04 3.50
N ILE A 411 1.95 -5.30 4.20
CA ILE A 411 2.01 -5.18 5.67
C ILE A 411 1.79 -6.55 6.33
N LEU A 412 0.76 -7.29 5.88
CA LEU A 412 0.45 -8.62 6.40
C LEU A 412 1.59 -9.61 6.15
N VAL A 413 2.12 -9.65 4.93
CA VAL A 413 3.25 -10.50 4.57
C VAL A 413 4.49 -10.11 5.35
N ARG A 414 4.75 -8.82 5.57
CA ARG A 414 5.89 -8.37 6.39
C ARG A 414 5.79 -8.89 7.82
N MET A 415 4.61 -8.86 8.42
CA MET A 415 4.38 -9.42 9.76
C MET A 415 4.59 -10.94 9.78
N LEU A 416 4.07 -11.65 8.77
CA LEU A 416 4.30 -13.09 8.61
C LEU A 416 5.79 -13.40 8.44
N SER A 417 6.52 -12.62 7.65
CA SER A 417 7.95 -12.77 7.44
C SER A 417 8.74 -12.61 8.73
N TYR A 418 8.39 -11.64 9.58
CA TYR A 418 9.01 -11.51 10.90
C TYR A 418 8.73 -12.72 11.78
N LEU A 419 7.48 -13.20 11.81
CA LEU A 419 7.10 -14.39 12.57
C LEU A 419 7.88 -15.63 12.13
N ILE A 420 8.01 -15.84 10.82
CA ILE A 420 8.78 -16.93 10.23
C ILE A 420 10.26 -16.80 10.60
N THR A 421 10.82 -15.59 10.48
CA THR A 421 12.22 -15.31 10.83
C THR A 421 12.51 -15.63 12.29
N ASP A 422 11.65 -15.19 13.20
CA ASP A 422 11.77 -15.48 14.63
C ASP A 422 11.66 -16.97 14.95
N LEU A 423 10.74 -17.67 14.27
CA LEU A 423 10.58 -19.11 14.42
C LEU A 423 11.83 -19.87 13.93
N LEU A 424 12.39 -19.45 12.80
CA LEU A 424 13.65 -20.00 12.28
C LEU A 424 14.80 -19.73 13.25
N TYR A 425 14.89 -18.52 13.81
CA TYR A 425 15.87 -18.20 14.84
C TYR A 425 15.75 -19.10 16.07
N TYR A 426 14.53 -19.27 16.60
CA TYR A 426 14.27 -20.16 17.72
C TYR A 426 14.64 -21.62 17.43
N TRP A 427 14.48 -22.07 16.19
CA TRP A 427 14.83 -23.42 15.79
C TRP A 427 16.34 -23.62 15.59
N PHE A 428 17.01 -22.66 14.95
CA PHE A 428 18.43 -22.73 14.61
C PHE A 428 19.36 -22.39 15.78
N ASP A 429 19.01 -21.41 16.61
CA ASP A 429 19.80 -20.98 17.76
C ASP A 429 19.18 -21.45 19.10
N PRO A 430 19.76 -22.47 19.76
CA PRO A 430 19.28 -22.94 21.06
C PRO A 430 19.51 -21.92 22.20
N ARG A 431 20.37 -20.91 22.04
CA ARG A 431 20.65 -19.92 23.09
C ARG A 431 19.45 -19.01 23.37
N ILE A 432 18.67 -18.70 22.33
CA ILE A 432 17.41 -17.94 22.44
C ILE A 432 16.38 -18.70 23.30
N ARG A 433 16.50 -20.03 23.41
CA ARG A 433 15.67 -20.85 24.29
C ARG A 433 16.05 -20.71 25.76
N LEU A 434 17.34 -20.47 26.04
CA LEU A 434 17.90 -20.44 27.39
C LEU A 434 17.73 -19.08 28.07
N SER A 435 17.65 -17.97 27.32
CA SER A 435 17.42 -16.63 27.89
C SER A 435 15.97 -16.33 28.27
N ASN A 436 15.03 -17.20 27.87
CA ASN A 436 13.59 -17.08 28.12
C ASN A 436 13.09 -18.07 29.19
N GLN A 437 14.00 -18.83 29.79
CA GLN A 437 13.81 -19.56 31.05
C GLN A 437 14.37 -18.70 32.17
#